data_AF-A0A6V7HVL8-F1
#
_entry.id   AF-A0A6V7HVL8-F1
#
_cell.length_a   1.000
_cell.length_b   1.000
_cell.length_c   1.000
_cell.angle_alpha   90.00
_cell.angle_beta   90.00
_cell.angle_gamma   90.00
#
_symmetry.space_group_name_H-M   'P 1'
#
loop_
_entity.id
_entity.type
_entity.pdbx_description
1 polymer ?
#
loop_
_entity_poly.entity_id
_entity_poly.type
_entity_poly.pdbx_seq_one_letter_code
_entity_poly.pdbx_strand_id
1 'polypeptide(L)' 'AVCQIQRPSLLKMLEKDEHSLAPARNRGVLSNSKEFARVFNCPMGSRMNPEKKCNIWDQNE' A
#
# COMPACT_ATOMS: atom_id res chain seq x y z
N ALA A 1 -9.10 -1.95 -6.58
CA ALA A 1 -8.80 -1.22 -5.33
C ALA A 1 -9.85 -1.59 -4.28
N VAL A 2 -9.43 -1.89 -3.05
CA VAL A 2 -10.36 -2.26 -1.98
C VAL A 2 -10.94 -0.99 -1.36
N CYS A 3 -12.19 -0.66 -1.70
CA CYS A 3 -12.92 0.45 -1.10
C CYS A 3 -13.67 -0.06 0.13
N GLN A 4 -13.32 0.45 1.32
CA GLN A 4 -13.96 0.05 2.57
C GLN A 4 -14.26 1.28 3.43
N ILE A 5 -15.42 1.24 4.08
CA ILE A 5 -15.88 2.27 5.01
C ILE A 5 -15.78 1.69 6.42
N GLN A 6 -14.92 2.29 7.25
CA GLN A 6 -14.81 1.94 8.67
C GLN A 6 -15.72 2.83 9.50
N ARG A 7 -16.63 2.20 10.26
CA ARG A 7 -17.46 2.88 11.25
C ARG A 7 -16.65 3.12 12.52
N PRO A 8 -16.78 4.28 13.20
CA PRO A 8 -16.03 4.57 14.42
C PRO A 8 -16.23 3.52 15.52
N SER A 9 -17.41 2.89 15.58
CA SER A 9 -17.70 1.81 16.54
C SER A 9 -16.83 0.56 16.37
N LEU A 10 -16.20 0.38 15.20
CA LEU A 10 -15.37 -0.78 14.88
C LEU A 10 -13.88 -0.53 15.15
N LEU A 11 -13.48 0.65 15.64
CA LEU A 11 -12.06 0.98 15.87
C LEU A 11 -11.36 -0.03 16.80
N LYS A 12 -12.05 -0.50 17.85
CA LYS A 12 -11.52 -1.52 18.77
C LYS A 12 -11.28 -2.88 18.10
N MET A 13 -12.00 -3.20 17.04
CA MET A 13 -11.77 -4.44 16.29
C MET A 13 -10.50 -4.36 15.45
N LEU A 14 -10.08 -3.15 15.05
CA LEU A 14 -8.85 -2.93 14.28
C LEU A 14 -7.60 -3.25 15.09
N GLU A 15 -7.64 -3.09 16.41
CA GLU A 15 -6.52 -3.45 17.29
C GLU A 15 -6.26 -4.96 17.32
N LYS A 16 -7.28 -5.78 17.01
CA LYS A 16 -7.18 -7.24 16.97
C LYS A 16 -7.11 -7.79 15.56
N ASP A 17 -7.24 -6.94 14.54
CA ASP A 17 -7.18 -7.35 13.15
C ASP A 17 -5.72 -7.48 12.73
N GLU A 18 -5.33 -8.68 12.31
CA GLU A 18 -3.99 -8.95 11.80
C GLU A 18 -3.75 -8.30 10.43
N HIS A 19 -4.82 -7.91 9.74
CA HIS A 19 -4.72 -7.21 8.47
C HIS A 19 -4.43 -5.73 8.66
N SER A 20 -3.62 -5.17 7.77
CA SER A 20 -3.45 -3.72 7.71
C SER A 20 -4.77 -3.01 7.33
N LEU A 21 -4.92 -1.77 7.79
CA LEU A 21 -6.05 -0.92 7.39
C LEU A 21 -6.16 -0.83 5.86
N ALA A 22 -7.40 -0.78 5.34
CA ALA A 22 -7.67 -0.81 3.91
C ALA A 22 -6.87 0.22 3.08
N PRO A 23 -6.70 1.49 3.52
CA PRO A 23 -5.87 2.44 2.77
C PRO A 23 -4.40 2.04 2.70
N ALA A 24 -3.86 1.44 3.78
CA ALA A 24 -2.48 0.99 3.84
C ALA A 24 -2.23 -0.22 2.94
N ARG A 25 -3.20 -1.15 2.86
CA ARG A 25 -3.14 -2.32 1.96
C ARG A 25 -3.01 -1.91 0.50
N ASN A 26 -3.78 -0.90 0.07
CA ASN A 26 -3.72 -0.42 -1.30
C ASN A 26 -2.45 0.41 -1.54
N ARG A 27 -2.20 1.43 -0.71
CA ARG A 27 -1.10 2.37 -0.95
C ARG A 27 0.27 1.73 -0.78
N GLY A 28 0.47 0.92 0.25
CA GLY A 28 1.76 0.31 0.55
C GLY A 28 2.23 -0.67 -0.53
N VAL A 29 1.34 -1.58 -0.95
CA VAL A 29 1.67 -2.56 -2.01
C VAL A 29 1.95 -1.85 -3.33
N LEU A 30 1.09 -0.91 -3.73
CA LEU A 30 1.25 -0.21 -5.00
C LEU A 30 2.48 0.72 -5.02
N SER A 31 2.82 1.36 -3.90
CA SER A 31 4.04 2.19 -3.82
C SER A 31 5.34 1.37 -3.96
N ASN A 32 5.30 0.08 -3.61
CA ASN A 32 6.42 -0.84 -3.77
C ASN A 32 6.55 -1.42 -5.18
N SER A 33 5.54 -1.25 -6.04
CA SER A 33 5.56 -1.77 -7.41
C SER A 33 6.19 -0.78 -8.39
N LYS A 34 7.32 -1.16 -9.02
CA LYS A 34 7.93 -0.38 -10.11
C LYS A 34 7.00 -0.30 -11.32
N GLU A 35 6.32 -1.40 -11.65
CA GLU A 35 5.36 -1.46 -12.75
C GLU A 35 4.17 -0.53 -12.56
N PHE A 36 3.62 -0.45 -11.34
CA PHE A 36 2.57 0.52 -11.04
C PHE A 36 3.05 1.95 -11.29
N ALA A 37 4.22 2.30 -10.75
CA ALA A 37 4.78 3.64 -10.96
C ALA A 37 5.00 3.95 -12.45
N ARG A 38 5.44 2.97 -13.25
CA ARG A 38 5.64 3.11 -14.69
C ARG A 38 4.33 3.36 -15.43
N VAL A 39 3.32 2.50 -15.23
CA VAL A 39 2.03 2.59 -15.95
C VAL A 39 1.32 3.91 -15.64
N PHE A 40 1.40 4.38 -14.40
CA PHE A 40 0.75 5.61 -13.97
C PHE A 40 1.67 6.84 -14.02
N ASN A 41 2.86 6.72 -14.62
CA ASN A 41 3.86 7.79 -14.75
C ASN A 41 4.14 8.54 -13.43
N CYS A 42 4.21 7.80 -12.32
CA CYS A 42 4.49 8.38 -11.01
C CYS A 42 5.95 8.83 -10.93
N PRO A 43 6.24 10.13 -10.69
CA PRO A 43 7.60 10.62 -10.55
C PRO A 43 8.34 9.96 -9.40
N MET A 44 9.65 9.74 -9.54
CA MET A 44 10.50 9.28 -8.43
C MET A 44 10.36 10.21 -7.22
N GLY A 45 10.25 9.63 -6.02
CA GLY A 45 10.04 10.36 -4.77
C GLY A 45 8.58 10.76 -4.50
N SER A 46 7.66 10.57 -5.45
CA SER A 46 6.24 10.77 -5.20
C SER A 46 5.69 9.76 -4.20
N ARG A 47 4.54 10.06 -3.59
CA ARG A 47 3.89 9.18 -2.60
C ARG A 47 3.70 7.73 -3.10
N MET A 48 3.41 7.56 -4.39
CA MET A 48 3.17 6.26 -5.00
C MET A 48 4.41 5.70 -5.73
N ASN A 49 5.53 6.41 -5.69
CA ASN A 49 6.81 5.93 -6.20
C ASN A 49 7.98 6.42 -5.30
N PRO A 50 8.03 5.98 -4.03
CA PRO A 50 9.16 6.28 -3.16
C PRO A 50 10.45 5.63 -3.67
N GLU A 51 11.59 6.23 -3.35
CA GLU A 51 12.92 5.73 -3.70
C GLU A 51 13.21 4.37 -3.04
N LYS A 52 12.83 4.22 -1.77
CA LYS A 52 12.95 2.96 -1.03
C LYS A 52 11.69 2.12 -1.25
N LYS A 53 11.87 0.94 -1.83
CA LYS A 53 10.81 -0.04 -2.05
C LYS A 53 11.14 -1.33 -1.31
N CYS A 54 10.11 -2.01 -0.81
CA CYS A 54 10.25 -3.32 -0.19
C CYS A 54 9.89 -4.40 -1.21
N ASN A 55 10.79 -5.37 -1.43
CA ASN A 55 10.48 -6.62 -2.13
C ASN A 55 10.99 -7.79 -1.29
N ILE A 56 10.10 -8.73 -0.98
CA ILE A 56 10.40 -9.88 -0.12
C ILE A 56 10.67 -11.13 -0.97
N TRP A 57 9.98 -11.27 -2.10
CA TRP A 57 9.89 -12.52 -2.84
C TRP A 57 10.79 -12.53 -4.08
N ASP A 58 11.06 -11.37 -4.66
CA ASP A 58 11.91 -11.23 -5.84
C ASP A 58 12.99 -10.17 -5.58
N GLN A 59 14.16 -10.63 -5.11
CA GLN A 59 15.31 -9.76 -4.82
C GLN A 59 16.04 -9.29 -6.09
N ASN A 60 15.65 -9.80 -7.27
CA ASN A 60 16.29 -9.48 -8.54
C ASN A 60 15.60 -8.34 -9.31
N GLU A 61 14.57 -7.73 -8.72
CA GLU A 61 13.79 -6.65 -9.33
C GLU A 61 14.36 -5.25 -9.09
#